data_AF-A0A5R2N4A4-F1
#
_entry.id   AF-A0A5R2N4A4-F1
#
_cell.length_a   1.000
_cell.length_b   1.000
_cell.length_c   1.000
_cell.angle_alpha   90.00
_cell.angle_beta   90.00
_cell.angle_gamma   90.00
#
_symmetry.space_group_name_H-M   'P 1'
#
loop_
_entity.id
_entity.type
_entity.pdbx_description
1 polymer ?
#
loop_
_entity_poly.entity_id
_entity_poly.type
_entity_poly.pdbx_seq_one_letter_code
_entity_poly.pdbx_strand_id
1 'polypeptide(L)' 'MSPKPTCRLIRPDSTYEGKQGLTYLAGIATETVGSSGICMHVLTIPPGARAKAHLHENHETAIYVLSGQVHT' A
#
# COMPACT_ATOMS: atom_id res chain seq x y z
N MET A 1 5.42 32.87 -5.58
CA MET A 1 6.44 31.89 -6.03
C MET A 1 5.93 30.51 -5.67
N SER A 2 5.90 29.56 -6.61
CA SER A 2 5.55 28.18 -6.28
C SER A 2 6.66 27.55 -5.41
N PRO A 3 6.32 26.68 -4.44
CA PRO A 3 7.33 26.02 -3.62
C PRO A 3 8.28 25.17 -4.48
N LYS A 4 9.55 25.09 -4.05
CA LYS A 4 10.56 24.25 -4.71
C LYS A 4 10.12 22.77 -4.64
N PRO A 5 10.16 22.02 -5.76
CA PRO A 5 9.84 20.60 -5.74
C PRO A 5 10.74 19.85 -4.75
N THR A 6 10.15 18.93 -3.97
CA THR A 6 10.88 18.05 -3.05
C THR A 6 10.62 16.60 -3.43
N CYS A 7 11.53 15.71 -3.04
CA CYS A 7 11.40 14.27 -3.25
C CYS A 7 11.70 13.55 -1.93
N ARG A 8 10.89 12.54 -1.60
CA ARG A 8 11.06 11.72 -0.39
C ARG A 8 11.28 10.27 -0.79
N LEU A 9 12.40 9.71 -0.35
CA LEU A 9 12.71 8.30 -0.53
C LEU A 9 12.07 7.49 0.60
N ILE A 10 11.25 6.50 0.24
CA ILE A 10 10.73 5.50 1.17
C ILE A 10 11.52 4.20 0.99
N ARG A 11 11.97 3.61 2.09
CA ARG A 11 12.60 2.29 2.11
C ARG A 11 11.67 1.29 2.80
N PRO A 12 11.52 0.07 2.27
CA PRO A 12 10.64 -0.95 2.81
C PRO A 12 11.30 -1.68 4.00
N ASP A 13 11.79 -0.93 4.98
CA ASP A 13 12.63 -1.47 6.07
C ASP A 13 11.80 -1.98 7.26
N SER A 14 10.50 -1.65 7.30
CA SER A 14 9.59 -2.06 8.38
C SER A 14 8.24 -2.54 7.85
N THR A 15 7.65 -3.46 8.62
CA THR A 15 6.32 -4.01 8.39
C THR A 15 5.34 -3.52 9.44
N TYR A 16 4.06 -3.48 9.08
CA TYR A 16 2.97 -3.28 10.04
C TYR A 16 1.77 -4.17 9.72
N GLU A 17 0.98 -4.48 10.75
CA GLU A 17 -0.28 -5.20 10.61
C GLU A 17 -1.39 -4.24 10.19
N GLY A 18 -1.97 -4.47 9.02
CA GLY A 18 -3.09 -3.67 8.53
C GLY A 18 -4.43 -4.14 9.09
N LYS A 19 -5.39 -3.23 9.17
CA LYS A 19 -6.77 -3.52 9.61
C LYS A 19 -7.44 -4.61 8.77
N GLN A 20 -6.99 -4.75 7.53
CA GLN A 20 -7.38 -5.73 6.53
C GLN A 20 -6.89 -7.16 6.84
N GLY A 21 -6.05 -7.35 7.86
CA GLY A 21 -5.56 -8.67 8.28
C GLY A 21 -4.40 -9.20 7.43
N LEU A 22 -3.59 -8.29 6.88
CA LEU A 22 -2.35 -8.61 6.16
C LEU A 22 -1.20 -7.80 6.74
N THR A 23 0.01 -8.31 6.61
CA THR A 23 1.25 -7.61 6.94
C THR A 23 1.74 -6.83 5.72
N TYR A 24 1.92 -5.51 5.89
CA TYR A 24 2.30 -4.60 4.81
C TYR A 24 3.71 -4.06 5.00
N LEU A 25 4.45 -3.89 3.90
CA LEU A 25 5.62 -3.01 3.85
C LEU A 25 5.12 -1.58 3.58
N ALA A 26 5.49 -0.65 4.44
CA ALA A 26 5.10 0.75 4.31
C ALA A 26 5.63 1.35 3.00
N GLY A 27 4.76 2.05 2.27
CA GLY A 27 5.05 2.65 0.97
C GLY A 27 4.55 4.08 0.89
N ILE A 28 3.84 4.43 -0.20
CA ILE A 28 3.23 5.75 -0.37
C ILE A 28 1.91 5.77 0.39
N ALA A 29 1.80 6.63 1.41
CA ALA A 29 0.58 6.83 2.18
C ALA A 29 0.53 8.27 2.72
N THR A 30 -0.63 8.68 3.22
CA THR A 30 -0.80 9.96 3.94
C THR A 30 0.21 10.08 5.08
N GLU A 31 0.42 9.01 5.84
CA GLU A 31 1.29 8.99 7.02
C GLU A 31 2.78 9.05 6.67
N THR A 32 3.20 8.59 5.47
CA THR A 32 4.61 8.53 5.08
C THR A 32 5.05 9.73 4.24
N VAL A 33 4.21 10.15 3.29
CA VAL A 33 4.54 11.19 2.31
C VAL A 33 3.45 12.26 2.15
N GLY A 34 2.33 12.15 2.87
CA GLY A 34 1.21 13.07 2.74
C GLY A 34 0.43 12.92 1.43
N SER A 35 0.43 11.72 0.83
CA SER A 35 -0.31 11.48 -0.41
C SER A 35 -1.81 11.62 -0.20
N SER A 36 -2.53 12.01 -1.25
CA SER A 36 -3.99 12.02 -1.30
C SER A 36 -4.47 11.28 -2.54
N GLY A 37 -5.60 10.59 -2.45
CA GLY A 37 -6.19 9.81 -3.55
C GLY A 37 -5.40 8.56 -3.98
N ILE A 38 -4.15 8.40 -3.51
CA ILE A 38 -3.31 7.23 -3.75
C ILE A 38 -2.66 6.73 -2.46
N CYS A 39 -2.72 5.42 -2.28
CA CYS A 39 -2.01 4.67 -1.27
C CYS A 39 -1.38 3.44 -1.93
N MET A 40 -0.10 3.20 -1.72
CA MET A 40 0.64 2.09 -2.33
C MET A 40 1.41 1.33 -1.25
N HIS A 41 1.17 0.03 -1.21
CA HIS A 41 1.88 -0.90 -0.33
C HIS A 41 2.46 -2.05 -1.14
N VAL A 42 3.50 -2.67 -0.60
CA VAL A 42 4.01 -3.96 -1.06
C VAL A 42 3.78 -4.97 0.04
N LEU A 43 3.35 -6.17 -0.31
CA LEU A 43 3.11 -7.24 0.65
C LEU A 43 3.29 -8.60 -0.01
N THR A 44 3.59 -9.61 0.81
CA THR A 44 3.60 -11.01 0.41
C THR A 44 2.39 -11.69 1.04
N ILE A 45 1.55 -12.32 0.22
CA ILE A 45 0.35 -13.04 0.67
C ILE A 45 0.64 -14.54 0.60
N PRO A 46 0.64 -15.28 1.73
CA PRO A 46 0.89 -16.71 1.70
C PRO A 46 -0.30 -17.48 1.07
N PRO A 47 -0.08 -18.70 0.55
CA PRO A 47 -1.16 -19.52 0.00
C PRO A 47 -2.34 -19.67 0.97
N GLY A 48 -3.55 -19.43 0.49
CA GLY A 48 -4.79 -19.54 1.27
C GLY A 48 -5.13 -18.32 2.15
N ALA A 49 -4.22 -17.35 2.28
CA ALA A 49 -4.54 -16.11 2.98
C ALA A 49 -5.47 -15.21 2.15
N ARG A 50 -6.29 -14.44 2.85
CA ARG A 50 -7.22 -13.47 2.27
C ARG A 50 -7.34 -12.24 3.16
N ALA A 51 -7.47 -11.08 2.55
CA ALA A 51 -7.83 -9.87 3.27
C ALA A 51 -9.26 -9.99 3.83
N LYS A 52 -9.53 -9.27 4.92
CA LYS A 52 -10.90 -8.96 5.36
C LYS A 52 -11.56 -8.07 4.30
N ALA A 53 -12.83 -8.32 3.99
CA ALA A 53 -13.59 -7.46 3.10
C ALA A 53 -13.68 -6.02 3.67
N HIS A 54 -13.44 -5.02 2.83
CA HIS A 54 -13.46 -3.61 3.22
C HIS A 54 -13.73 -2.71 2.00
N LEU A 55 -14.07 -1.45 2.26
CA LEU A 55 -14.38 -0.45 1.25
C LEU A 55 -13.23 0.56 1.13
N HIS A 56 -12.86 0.88 -0.10
CA HIS A 56 -11.93 1.96 -0.41
C HIS A 56 -12.72 3.23 -0.71
N GLU A 57 -13.03 3.99 0.33
CA GLU A 57 -13.68 5.28 0.17
C GLU A 57 -12.62 6.33 -0.21
N ASN A 58 -12.92 7.15 -1.23
CA ASN A 58 -12.10 8.29 -1.67
C ASN A 58 -10.76 7.96 -2.36
N HIS A 59 -10.53 6.72 -2.78
CA HIS A 59 -9.36 6.38 -3.60
C HIS A 59 -9.64 5.18 -4.51
N GLU A 60 -9.01 5.21 -5.69
CA GLU A 60 -9.03 4.08 -6.63
C GLU A 60 -8.01 3.02 -6.23
N THR A 61 -8.23 1.79 -6.70
CA THR A 61 -7.38 0.64 -6.37
C THR A 61 -6.91 -0.06 -7.62
N ALA A 62 -5.62 -0.32 -7.67
CA ALA A 62 -5.02 -1.23 -8.63
C ALA A 62 -4.18 -2.27 -7.87
N ILE A 63 -4.18 -3.50 -8.36
CA ILE A 63 -3.39 -4.59 -7.80
C ILE A 63 -2.49 -5.12 -8.91
N TYR A 64 -1.19 -5.16 -8.65
CA TYR A 64 -0.21 -5.72 -9.57
C TYR A 64 0.54 -6.88 -8.91
N VAL A 65 0.50 -8.05 -9.55
CA VAL A 65 1.13 -9.27 -9.04
C VAL A 65 2.57 -9.34 -9.53
N LEU A 66 3.53 -9.12 -8.63
CA LEU A 66 4.97 -9.21 -8.93
C LEU A 66 5.43 -10.66 -9.16
N SER A 67 4.85 -11.61 -8.42
CA SER A 67 5.14 -13.05 -8.56
C SER A 67 4.00 -13.89 -7.97
N GLY A 68 3.87 -15.14 -8.41
CA GLY A 68 2.81 -16.05 -7.98
C GLY A 68 1.52 -15.87 -8.78
N GLN A 69 0.41 -16.37 -8.23
CA GLN A 69 -0.92 -16.29 -8.82
C GLN A 69 -1.94 -15.97 -7.74
N VAL A 70 -2.96 -15.20 -8.12
CA VAL A 70 -4.07 -14.84 -7.24
C VAL A 70 -5.38 -15.15 -7.96
N HIS A 71 -6.38 -15.60 -7.22
CA HIS A 71 -7.74 -15.72 -7.71
C HIS A 71 -8.48 -14.42 -7.36
N THR A 72 -9.01 -13.75 -8.38
CA THR A 72 -9.79 -12.51 -8.26
C THR A 72 -11.27 -12.79 -8.45
#